data_AF-A0A1A9B6S5-F1
#
_entry.id   AF-A0A1A9B6S5-F1
#
_cell.length_a   1.000
_cell.length_b   1.000
_cell.length_c   1.000
_cell.angle_alpha   90.00
_cell.angle_beta   90.00
_cell.angle_gamma   90.00
#
_symmetry.space_group_name_H-M   'P 1'
#
loop_
_entity.id
_entity.type
_entity.pdbx_description
1 polymer ?
#
loop_
_entity_poly.entity_id
_entity_poly.type
_entity_poly.pdbx_seq_one_letter_code
_entity_poly.pdbx_strand_id
1 'polypeptide(L)' 'MSARELPCDTCEGVVLFEAPPCGDGHGVDCPELICTGCGTAILIATHALRPSRRPARRATHRHAA' A
#
# COMPACT_ATOMS: atom_id res chain seq x y z
N MET A 1 -11.56 3.65 12.93
CA MET A 1 -11.29 4.35 11.66
C MET A 1 -10.32 5.47 11.97
N SER A 2 -9.19 5.52 11.26
CA SER A 2 -8.18 6.58 11.44
C SER A 2 -8.32 7.58 10.31
N ALA A 3 -8.32 8.87 10.63
CA ALA A 3 -8.46 9.95 9.66
C ALA A 3 -7.17 10.76 9.53
N ARG A 4 -6.80 11.17 8.31
CA ARG A 4 -5.55 11.89 7.99
C ARG A 4 -5.83 12.97 6.95
N GLU A 5 -5.16 14.11 7.03
CA GLU A 5 -5.30 15.20 6.04
C GLU A 5 -4.30 15.04 4.90
N LEU A 6 -4.80 14.95 3.66
CA LEU A 6 -4.00 14.68 2.47
C LEU A 6 -4.53 15.43 1.24
N PRO A 7 -3.68 15.72 0.25
CA PRO A 7 -4.12 16.29 -1.02
C PRO A 7 -4.99 15.28 -1.78
N CYS A 8 -6.12 15.75 -2.31
CA CYS A 8 -6.99 14.99 -3.19
C CYS A 8 -7.04 15.67 -4.56
N ASP A 9 -6.67 14.94 -5.60
CA ASP A 9 -6.67 15.45 -6.97
C ASP A 9 -8.09 15.71 -7.50
N THR A 10 -9.09 14.99 -6.98
CA THR A 10 -10.51 15.18 -7.36
C THR A 10 -11.14 16.38 -6.67
N CYS A 11 -10.75 16.68 -5.42
CA CYS A 11 -11.24 17.84 -4.67
C CYS A 11 -10.37 19.09 -4.89
N GLU A 12 -9.22 18.95 -5.52
CA GLU A 12 -8.24 20.01 -5.77
C GLU A 12 -7.79 20.72 -4.47
N GLY A 13 -7.62 19.96 -3.39
CA GLY A 13 -7.28 20.53 -2.08
C GLY A 13 -6.89 19.49 -1.04
N VAL A 14 -6.49 19.98 0.14
CA VAL A 14 -6.24 19.14 1.31
C VAL A 14 -7.58 18.81 1.97
N VAL A 15 -7.85 17.53 2.10
CA VAL A 15 -9.10 17.01 2.65
C VAL A 15 -8.81 15.86 3.61
N LEU A 16 -9.83 15.49 4.38
CA LEU A 16 -9.75 14.37 5.30
C LEU A 16 -9.92 13.05 4.52
N PHE A 17 -9.05 12.10 4.85
CA PHE A 17 -9.06 10.74 4.33
C PHE A 17 -9.20 9.76 5.48
N GLU A 18 -10.08 8.77 5.33
CA GLU A 18 -10.30 7.73 6.35
C GLU A 18 -9.90 6.34 5.87
N ALA A 19 -9.31 5.55 6.77
CA ALA A 19 -9.07 4.15 6.53
C ALA A 19 -10.38 3.36 6.67
N PRO A 20 -10.86 2.66 5.62
CA PRO A 20 -11.99 1.76 5.74
C PRO A 20 -11.64 0.58 6.68
N PRO A 21 -12.64 -0.12 7.23
CA PRO A 21 -12.40 -1.35 7.99
C PRO A 21 -11.73 -2.38 7.08
N CYS A 22 -10.45 -2.65 7.32
CA CYS A 22 -9.65 -3.57 6.52
C CYS A 22 -9.58 -4.97 7.15
N GLY A 23 -9.80 -6.01 6.34
CA GLY A 23 -9.72 -7.42 6.77
C GLY A 23 -8.30 -7.97 6.84
N ASP A 24 -7.32 -7.25 6.30
CA ASP A 24 -5.92 -7.70 6.19
C ASP A 24 -5.10 -7.53 7.48
N GLY A 25 -5.73 -7.03 8.55
CA GLY A 25 -5.08 -6.86 9.85
C GLY A 25 -4.21 -5.63 10.00
N HIS A 26 -4.28 -4.66 9.08
CA HIS A 26 -3.51 -3.40 9.15
C HIS A 26 -4.08 -2.39 10.17
N GLY A 27 -5.31 -2.59 10.65
CA GLY A 27 -5.93 -1.75 11.68
C GLY A 27 -5.90 -0.26 11.32
N VAL A 28 -5.34 0.56 12.21
CA VAL A 28 -5.24 2.03 12.09
C VAL A 28 -4.21 2.51 11.08
N ASP A 29 -3.37 1.60 10.61
CA ASP A 29 -2.27 1.85 9.68
C ASP A 29 -2.56 1.30 8.29
N CYS A 30 -3.82 0.98 7.98
CA CYS A 30 -4.21 0.56 6.64
C CYS A 30 -3.66 1.51 5.56
N PRO A 31 -2.96 0.99 4.53
CA PRO A 31 -2.42 1.83 3.45
C PRO A 31 -3.53 2.36 2.54
N GLU A 32 -4.72 1.77 2.58
CA GLU A 32 -5.89 2.20 1.82
C GLU A 32 -6.63 3.30 2.58
N LEU A 33 -6.79 4.46 1.95
CA LEU A 33 -7.55 5.57 2.50
C LEU A 33 -8.56 6.10 1.49
N ILE A 34 -9.73 6.54 1.98
CA ILE A 34 -10.83 7.07 1.19
C ILE A 34 -11.05 8.54 1.54
N CYS A 35 -11.11 9.41 0.53
CA CYS A 35 -11.44 10.81 0.70
C CYS A 35 -12.87 10.95 1.23
N THR A 36 -13.06 11.61 2.36
CA THR A 36 -14.40 11.80 2.95
C THR A 36 -15.25 12.82 2.19
N GLY A 37 -14.65 13.60 1.28
CA GLY A 37 -15.34 14.59 0.46
C GLY A 37 -15.91 14.02 -0.83
N CYS A 38 -15.11 13.30 -1.61
CA CYS A 38 -15.49 12.79 -2.94
C CYS A 38 -15.52 11.27 -3.09
N GLY A 39 -15.02 10.52 -2.10
CA GLY A 39 -14.96 9.05 -2.13
C GLY A 39 -13.80 8.44 -2.91
N THR A 40 -12.89 9.25 -3.49
CA THR A 40 -11.69 8.74 -4.16
C THR A 40 -10.79 7.98 -3.17
N ALA A 41 -10.37 6.77 -3.55
CA ALA A 41 -9.46 5.95 -2.78
C ALA A 41 -8.01 6.12 -3.23
N ILE A 42 -7.08 6.16 -2.28
CA ILE A 42 -5.63 6.22 -2.51
C ILE A 42 -4.89 5.17 -1.68
N LEU A 43 -3.73 4.73 -2.19
CA LEU A 43 -2.83 3.82 -1.48
C LEU A 43 -1.56 4.55 -1.06
N ILE A 44 -1.24 4.51 0.23
CA ILE A 44 -0.03 5.10 0.79
C ILE A 44 0.91 4.00 1.22
N ALA A 45 2.14 4.02 0.72
CA ALA A 45 3.18 3.09 1.14
C ALA A 45 3.71 3.44 2.55
N THR A 46 2.85 3.31 3.56
CA THR A 46 3.24 3.49 4.98
C THR A 46 3.99 2.27 5.53
N HIS A 47 3.89 1.12 4.86
CA HIS A 47 4.52 -0.13 5.26
C HIS A 47 5.68 -0.45 4.33
N ALA A 48 6.82 -0.84 4.91
CA ALA A 48 7.93 -1.37 4.13
C ALA A 48 7.48 -2.65 3.42
N LEU A 49 7.26 -2.58 2.11
CA LEU A 49 7.06 -3.76 1.30
C LEU A 49 8.29 -4.66 1.45
N ARG A 50 8.11 -5.87 1.97
CA ARG A 50 9.18 -6.88 1.93
C ARG A 50 9.38 -7.29 0.48
N PRO A 51 10.58 -7.08 -0.11
CA PRO A 51 10.84 -7.54 -1.46
C PRO A 51 10.73 -9.07 -1.49
N SER A 52 9.91 -9.57 -2.41
CA SER A 52 9.83 -11.00 -2.68
C SER A 52 11.16 -11.46 -3.30
N ARG A 53 11.93 -12.25 -2.54
CA ARG A 53 13.17 -12.84 -3.07
C ARG A 53 12.78 -13.89 -4.11
N ARG A 54 13.02 -13.61 -5.39
CA ARG A 54 12.95 -14.64 -6.43
C ARG A 54 14.01 -15.70 -6.13
N PRO A 55 13.65 -16.99 -6.10
CA PRO A 55 14.62 -18.05 -5.87
C PRO A 55 15.68 -18.00 -6.98
N ALA A 56 16.95 -17.93 -6.58
CA ALA A 56 18.06 -18.00 -7.52
C ALA A 56 18.02 -19.38 -8.19
N ARG A 57 17.87 -19.40 -9.52
CA ARG A 57 18.02 -20.64 -10.30
C ARG A 57 19.45 -21.13 -10.10
N ARG A 58 19.63 -22.24 -9.38
CA ARG A 58 20.94 -22.91 -9.30
C ARG A 58 21.33 -23.32 -10.72
N ALA A 59 22.34 -22.65 -11.27
CA ALA A 59 23.01 -23.12 -12.47
C ALA A 59 23.70 -24.44 -12.12
N THR A 60 23.18 -25.55 -12.65
CA THR A 60 23.86 -26.85 -12.58
C THR A 60 25.10 -26.77 -13.47
N HIS A 61 26.26 -26.52 -12.88
CA HIS A 61 27.53 -26.69 -13.57
C HIS A 61 27.70 -28.18 -13.90
N ARG A 62 27.53 -28.54 -15.18
CA ARG A 62 27.95 -29.85 -15.67
C ARG A 62 29.47 -29.78 -15.90
N HIS A 63 30.23 -30.50 -15.09
CA HIS A 63 31.64 -30.78 -15.39
C HIS A 63 31.68 -31.76 -16.57
N ALA A 64 32.23 -31.31 -17.70
CA ALA A 64 32.61 -32.20 -18.80
C ALA A 64 33.92 -32.91 -18.42
N ALA A 65 33.94 -34.21 -18.65
CA ALA A 65 35.08 -35.11 -18.42
C ALA A 65 36.07 -35.07 -19.58
#